data_AF-A0A8H3DXQ2-F1
#
_entry.id   AF-A0A8H3DXQ2-F1
#
_cell.length_a   1.000
_cell.length_b   1.000
_cell.length_c   1.000
_cell.angle_alpha   90.00
_cell.angle_beta   90.00
_cell.angle_gamma   90.00
#
_symmetry.space_group_name_H-M   'P 1'
#
loop_
_entity.id
_entity.type
_entity.pdbx_description
1 polymer ?
#
loop_
_entity_poly.entity_id
_entity_poly.type
_entity_poly.pdbx_seq_one_letter_code
_entity_poly.pdbx_strand_id
1 'polypeptide(L)'
;MRFSAAQFAAIASAIFGAARASSSLTSRTTASVVMKCTEPNTVAITFDDGPYNWTMELVDMLDSYGAKGTFFVNGNNYGCIYSEENAKRLNYLIEKGHQLASHTWAHAHLPQLTGDALNSEFTKTNEAIRKITGHTPAFMRPPYGEYNDEVVEKAANNGQTVVIWDFDSKDSIGATANESKSYYDDILSQHPGHILTLNHETIETTAHQVIPYALQKIKEKGYRMVTVAECLNEAPYQAITKPSARDVPPAPQPRTRQPIRQNLTYQQKIQVIDFYHQNRNRLSMESMIPPLRAMGFTTICQSTISRFIKSESKIRQCAEAQRAHVKRPSIVVLPEVEEALLRWIEQQVQTVSGDAIVQRAREICDELNVPEEQRIGFSRGWLDSFKKRNGLSSGRQSATS
;
A
#
# COMPACT_ATOMS: atom_id res chain seq x y z
N MET A 1 -58.80 -74.08 -18.57
CA MET A 1 -57.41 -74.34 -18.14
C MET A 1 -56.46 -73.54 -19.01
N ARG A 2 -55.62 -72.72 -18.35
CA ARG A 2 -54.25 -72.24 -18.71
C ARG A 2 -53.98 -71.40 -19.99
N PHE A 3 -53.47 -70.17 -19.73
CA PHE A 3 -52.33 -69.38 -20.29
C PHE A 3 -52.01 -69.44 -21.81
N SER A 4 -51.56 -68.41 -22.54
CA SER A 4 -50.69 -67.25 -22.24
C SER A 4 -50.66 -66.23 -23.42
N ALA A 5 -50.35 -64.96 -23.09
CA ALA A 5 -49.61 -63.90 -23.81
C ALA A 5 -49.89 -63.52 -25.29
N ALA A 6 -50.08 -62.20 -25.57
CA ALA A 6 -49.05 -61.33 -26.18
C ALA A 6 -49.55 -59.91 -26.53
N GLN A 7 -48.80 -58.92 -26.04
CA GLN A 7 -48.39 -57.62 -26.63
C GLN A 7 -49.35 -56.80 -27.51
N PHE A 8 -49.59 -55.55 -27.07
CA PHE A 8 -49.96 -54.42 -27.94
C PHE A 8 -48.93 -53.30 -27.81
N ALA A 9 -48.37 -52.89 -28.95
CA ALA A 9 -47.57 -51.68 -29.10
C ALA A 9 -48.50 -50.51 -29.48
N ALA A 10 -48.43 -49.40 -28.75
CA ALA A 10 -49.15 -48.17 -29.07
C ALA A 10 -48.16 -47.06 -29.44
N ILE A 11 -48.36 -46.49 -30.62
CA ILE A 11 -47.57 -45.39 -31.19
C ILE A 11 -48.08 -44.07 -30.60
N ALA A 12 -47.20 -43.33 -29.91
CA ALA A 12 -47.49 -42.01 -29.37
C ALA A 12 -47.25 -40.93 -30.44
N SER A 13 -48.29 -40.15 -30.75
CA SER A 13 -48.19 -38.95 -31.60
C SER A 13 -47.74 -37.74 -30.77
N ALA A 14 -46.65 -37.10 -31.19
CA ALA A 14 -46.11 -35.90 -30.56
C ALA A 14 -46.88 -34.65 -31.03
N ILE A 15 -47.52 -33.95 -30.08
CA ILE A 15 -48.10 -32.62 -30.29
C ILE A 15 -47.05 -31.59 -29.89
N PHE A 16 -46.51 -30.86 -30.86
CA PHE A 16 -45.67 -29.69 -30.62
C PHE A 16 -46.55 -28.51 -30.20
N GLY A 17 -46.68 -28.28 -28.89
CA GLY A 17 -47.20 -27.04 -28.34
C GLY A 17 -46.10 -25.96 -28.33
N ALA A 18 -46.23 -24.94 -29.17
CA ALA A 18 -45.37 -23.76 -29.10
C ALA A 18 -45.73 -22.96 -27.83
N ALA A 19 -44.95 -23.14 -26.76
CA ALA A 19 -45.02 -22.30 -25.59
C ALA A 19 -44.52 -20.89 -25.97
N ARG A 20 -45.43 -19.90 -25.97
CA ARG A 20 -45.04 -18.49 -25.96
C ARG A 20 -44.31 -18.22 -24.65
N ALA A 21 -42.99 -18.07 -24.73
CA ALA A 21 -42.21 -17.51 -23.64
C ALA A 21 -42.71 -16.07 -23.40
N SER A 22 -43.52 -15.88 -22.37
CA SER A 22 -43.79 -14.56 -21.81
C SER A 22 -42.49 -14.09 -21.18
N SER A 23 -41.73 -13.26 -21.89
CA SER A 23 -40.63 -12.51 -21.29
C SER A 23 -41.24 -11.56 -20.26
N SER A 24 -41.27 -11.97 -18.99
CA SER A 24 -41.42 -11.01 -17.91
C SER A 24 -40.28 -10.02 -18.07
N LEU A 25 -40.59 -8.80 -18.49
CA LEU A 25 -39.69 -7.67 -18.32
C LEU A 25 -39.46 -7.58 -16.81
N THR A 26 -38.35 -8.14 -16.32
CA THR A 26 -37.85 -7.86 -15.00
C THR A 26 -37.77 -6.34 -14.94
N SER A 27 -38.59 -5.73 -14.09
CA SER A 27 -38.44 -4.32 -13.72
C SER A 27 -36.95 -4.12 -13.46
N ARG A 28 -36.28 -3.28 -14.25
CA ARG A 28 -34.92 -2.86 -13.93
C ARG A 28 -35.06 -2.19 -12.57
N THR A 29 -34.69 -2.88 -11.50
CA THR A 29 -34.60 -2.28 -10.17
C THR A 29 -33.59 -1.16 -10.34
N THR A 30 -34.05 0.08 -10.48
CA THR A 30 -33.16 1.25 -10.44
C THR A 30 -32.53 1.23 -9.06
N ALA A 31 -31.20 1.27 -8.96
CA ALA A 31 -30.57 1.46 -7.66
C ALA A 31 -31.15 2.72 -7.03
N SER A 32 -31.54 2.61 -5.78
CA SER A 32 -31.91 3.76 -4.98
C SER A 32 -30.63 4.52 -4.63
N VAL A 33 -30.68 5.84 -4.79
CA VAL A 33 -29.73 6.74 -4.14
C VAL A 33 -30.33 7.13 -2.80
N VAL A 34 -29.61 6.82 -1.74
CA VAL A 34 -30.01 7.09 -0.37
C VAL A 34 -29.12 8.20 0.18
N MET A 35 -29.78 9.29 0.57
CA MET A 35 -29.11 10.46 1.18
C MET A 35 -29.24 10.48 2.71
N LYS A 36 -30.25 9.80 3.26
CA LYS A 36 -30.64 9.87 4.67
C LYS A 36 -31.07 8.50 5.18
N CYS A 37 -30.94 8.28 6.48
CA CYS A 37 -31.60 7.16 7.16
C CYS A 37 -33.13 7.30 7.08
N THR A 38 -33.85 6.21 7.39
CA THR A 38 -35.32 6.21 7.50
C THR A 38 -35.78 5.82 8.90
N GLU A 39 -35.00 5.03 9.63
CA GLU A 39 -35.33 4.62 10.99
C GLU A 39 -35.16 5.79 11.99
N PRO A 40 -36.19 6.12 12.79
CA PRO A 40 -36.14 7.24 13.70
C PRO A 40 -35.18 7.00 14.86
N ASN A 41 -34.64 8.10 15.40
CA ASN A 41 -33.69 8.13 16.50
C ASN A 41 -32.43 7.29 16.25
N THR A 42 -31.96 7.24 15.00
CA THR A 42 -30.74 6.53 14.60
C THR A 42 -29.65 7.46 14.07
N VAL A 43 -28.40 7.11 14.35
CA VAL A 43 -27.23 7.69 13.69
C VAL A 43 -26.43 6.57 13.05
N ALA A 44 -26.28 6.61 11.73
CA ALA A 44 -25.40 5.72 11.00
C ALA A 44 -24.03 6.38 10.87
N ILE A 45 -23.08 5.93 11.70
CA ILE A 45 -21.70 6.41 11.65
C ILE A 45 -20.97 5.64 10.57
N THR A 46 -20.44 6.35 9.57
CA THR A 46 -19.78 5.73 8.43
C THR A 46 -18.36 6.22 8.20
N PHE A 47 -17.55 5.35 7.61
CA PHE A 47 -16.13 5.53 7.36
C PHE A 47 -15.77 5.15 5.93
N ASP A 48 -15.11 6.05 5.22
CA ASP A 48 -14.63 5.84 3.85
C ASP A 48 -13.12 5.55 3.82
N ASP A 49 -12.65 5.15 2.64
CA ASP A 49 -11.25 4.93 2.23
C ASP A 49 -10.48 3.76 2.86
N GLY A 50 -11.17 3.05 3.76
CA GLY A 50 -10.65 1.87 4.41
C GLY A 50 -10.33 0.69 3.49
N PRO A 51 -9.74 -0.39 4.04
CA PRO A 51 -9.34 -0.54 5.43
C PRO A 51 -8.01 0.17 5.70
N TYR A 52 -7.81 0.63 6.93
CA TYR A 52 -6.61 1.36 7.32
C TYR A 52 -6.04 0.90 8.66
N ASN A 53 -4.95 1.53 9.10
CA ASN A 53 -4.22 1.10 10.29
C ASN A 53 -5.08 1.15 11.57
N TRP A 54 -6.06 2.05 11.65
CA TRP A 54 -6.92 2.24 12.82
C TRP A 54 -8.25 1.50 12.76
N THR A 55 -8.54 0.71 11.72
CA THR A 55 -9.83 0.02 11.57
C THR A 55 -10.21 -0.81 12.80
N MET A 56 -9.27 -1.61 13.32
CA MET A 56 -9.55 -2.47 14.47
C MET A 56 -9.76 -1.66 15.76
N GLU A 57 -8.98 -0.59 15.95
CA GLU A 57 -9.12 0.33 17.09
C GLU A 57 -10.48 1.04 17.06
N LEU A 58 -10.90 1.51 15.89
CA LEU A 58 -12.22 2.14 15.70
C LEU A 58 -13.36 1.16 15.98
N VAL A 59 -13.23 -0.09 15.54
CA VAL A 59 -14.20 -1.15 15.85
C VAL A 59 -14.32 -1.37 17.35
N ASP A 60 -13.20 -1.53 18.06
CA ASP A 60 -13.21 -1.71 19.51
C ASP A 60 -13.79 -0.49 20.24
N MET A 61 -13.48 0.70 19.74
CA MET A 61 -14.03 1.94 20.27
C MET A 61 -15.55 2.00 20.09
N LEU A 62 -16.06 1.74 18.89
CA LEU A 62 -17.50 1.70 18.63
C LEU A 62 -18.21 0.68 19.54
N ASP A 63 -17.66 -0.53 19.66
CA ASP A 63 -18.19 -1.58 20.53
C ASP A 63 -18.25 -1.14 22.00
N SER A 64 -17.24 -0.42 22.49
CA SER A 64 -17.23 0.09 23.88
C SER A 64 -18.36 1.10 24.16
N TYR A 65 -18.88 1.76 23.12
CA TYR A 65 -20.04 2.64 23.21
C TYR A 65 -21.37 1.92 22.96
N GLY A 66 -21.35 0.63 22.60
CA GLY A 66 -22.51 -0.12 22.14
C GLY A 66 -22.99 0.31 20.75
N ALA A 67 -22.09 0.87 19.94
CA ALA A 67 -22.36 1.38 18.60
C ALA A 67 -21.98 0.34 17.54
N LYS A 68 -22.68 0.38 16.40
CA LYS A 68 -22.21 -0.24 15.15
C LYS A 68 -21.93 0.83 14.11
N GLY A 69 -20.99 0.54 13.23
CA GLY A 69 -20.52 1.44 12.17
C GLY A 69 -20.54 0.76 10.82
N THR A 70 -20.49 1.57 9.76
CA THR A 70 -20.43 1.10 8.37
C THR A 70 -19.14 1.56 7.71
N PHE A 71 -18.39 0.63 7.14
CA PHE A 71 -17.09 0.88 6.54
C PHE A 71 -17.17 0.66 5.03
N PHE A 72 -17.08 1.74 4.26
CA PHE A 72 -17.01 1.73 2.80
C PHE A 72 -15.53 1.57 2.40
N VAL A 73 -15.17 0.36 1.98
CA VAL A 73 -13.76 0.00 1.73
C VAL A 73 -13.40 0.01 0.25
N ASN A 74 -12.18 0.45 -0.05
CA ASN A 74 -11.61 0.34 -1.38
C ASN A 74 -10.88 -1.00 -1.60
N GLY A 75 -10.66 -1.34 -2.88
CA GLY A 75 -9.84 -2.48 -3.28
C GLY A 75 -8.33 -2.21 -3.25
N ASN A 76 -7.90 -1.04 -3.73
CA ASN A 76 -6.50 -0.64 -3.85
C ASN A 76 -6.38 0.90 -3.79
N ASN A 77 -6.44 1.44 -2.58
CA ASN A 77 -6.26 2.87 -2.29
C ASN A 77 -5.04 3.08 -1.35
N TYR A 78 -5.26 3.16 -0.04
CA TYR A 78 -4.20 3.23 0.99
C TYR A 78 -3.40 1.92 1.16
N GLY A 79 -3.91 0.85 0.57
CA GLY A 79 -3.26 -0.44 0.47
C GLY A 79 -4.11 -1.41 -0.34
N CYS A 80 -3.54 -2.54 -0.71
CA CYS A 80 -4.29 -3.59 -1.39
C CYS A 80 -5.18 -4.34 -0.37
N ILE A 81 -6.48 -4.46 -0.66
CA ILE A 81 -7.47 -5.16 0.17
C ILE A 81 -7.10 -6.63 0.39
N TYR A 82 -6.39 -7.24 -0.56
CA TYR A 82 -5.91 -8.62 -0.47
C TYR A 82 -4.67 -8.79 0.41
N SER A 83 -4.08 -7.72 0.95
CA SER A 83 -2.98 -7.85 1.91
C SER A 83 -3.42 -8.64 3.14
N GLU A 84 -2.49 -9.33 3.81
CA GLU A 84 -2.82 -10.10 5.02
C GLU A 84 -3.44 -9.22 6.11
N GLU A 85 -2.92 -8.02 6.32
CA GLU A 85 -3.42 -7.09 7.32
C GLU A 85 -4.83 -6.60 6.99
N ASN A 86 -5.09 -6.18 5.74
CA ASN A 86 -6.42 -5.71 5.34
C ASN A 86 -7.46 -6.83 5.36
N ALA A 87 -7.10 -8.04 4.95
CA ALA A 87 -8.01 -9.18 5.07
C ALA A 87 -8.34 -9.50 6.54
N LYS A 88 -7.39 -9.34 7.47
CA LYS A 88 -7.67 -9.47 8.91
C LYS A 88 -8.61 -8.37 9.40
N ARG A 89 -8.41 -7.11 8.99
CA ARG A 89 -9.29 -5.97 9.32
C ARG A 89 -10.72 -6.20 8.85
N LEU A 90 -10.92 -6.66 7.61
CA LEU A 90 -12.23 -6.99 7.05
C LEU A 90 -12.96 -8.09 7.84
N ASN A 91 -12.25 -9.17 8.16
CA ASN A 91 -12.86 -10.26 8.93
C ASN A 91 -13.20 -9.80 10.35
N TYR A 92 -12.36 -8.95 10.96
CA TYR A 92 -12.62 -8.39 12.28
C TYR A 92 -13.90 -7.54 12.31
N LEU A 93 -14.10 -6.67 11.32
CA LEU A 93 -15.33 -5.89 11.16
C LEU A 93 -16.58 -6.77 11.15
N ILE A 94 -16.56 -7.84 10.35
CA ILE A 94 -17.67 -8.79 10.23
C ILE A 94 -17.91 -9.54 11.54
N GLU A 95 -16.85 -10.06 12.16
CA GLU A 95 -16.93 -10.81 13.43
C GLU A 95 -17.54 -9.97 14.54
N LYS A 96 -17.21 -8.68 14.57
CA LYS A 96 -17.74 -7.70 15.52
C LYS A 96 -19.12 -7.17 15.13
N GLY A 97 -19.69 -7.57 14.00
CA GLY A 97 -21.04 -7.17 13.58
C GLY A 97 -21.14 -5.75 13.03
N HIS A 98 -20.03 -5.16 12.59
CA HIS A 98 -20.04 -3.93 11.80
C HIS A 98 -20.43 -4.24 10.34
N GLN A 99 -20.90 -3.22 9.63
CA GLN A 99 -21.24 -3.35 8.22
C GLN A 99 -20.03 -3.05 7.36
N LEU A 100 -19.79 -3.91 6.37
CA LEU A 100 -18.82 -3.71 5.31
C LEU A 100 -19.55 -3.38 4.00
N ALA A 101 -19.15 -2.30 3.34
CA ALA A 101 -19.74 -1.82 2.09
C ALA A 101 -18.64 -1.47 1.07
N SER A 102 -19.01 -1.32 -0.20
CA SER A 102 -18.04 -1.07 -1.29
C SER A 102 -17.78 0.43 -1.47
N HIS A 103 -16.53 0.81 -1.63
CA HIS A 103 -16.11 2.15 -2.06
C HIS A 103 -15.31 2.12 -3.35
N THR A 104 -15.61 1.16 -4.24
CA THR A 104 -14.91 0.95 -5.51
C THR A 104 -13.47 0.44 -5.37
N TRP A 105 -12.78 0.21 -6.49
CA TRP A 105 -11.47 -0.43 -6.48
C TRP A 105 -10.37 0.59 -6.22
N ALA A 106 -10.22 1.59 -7.09
CA ALA A 106 -9.11 2.54 -7.04
C ALA A 106 -9.53 3.94 -6.56
N HIS A 107 -10.74 4.10 -6.00
CA HIS A 107 -11.28 5.40 -5.59
C HIS A 107 -11.31 6.41 -6.77
N ALA A 108 -11.75 5.95 -7.95
CA ALA A 108 -11.78 6.78 -9.16
C ALA A 108 -13.02 7.68 -9.22
N HIS A 109 -12.92 8.81 -9.92
CA HIS A 109 -14.06 9.65 -10.30
C HIS A 109 -14.98 8.90 -11.26
N LEU A 110 -15.99 8.20 -10.73
CA LEU A 110 -16.83 7.28 -11.49
C LEU A 110 -17.53 7.90 -12.71
N PRO A 111 -18.04 9.15 -12.67
CA PRO A 111 -18.67 9.77 -13.84
C PRO A 111 -17.72 9.99 -15.03
N GLN A 112 -16.40 9.88 -14.83
CA GLN A 112 -15.39 10.00 -15.88
C GLN A 112 -15.04 8.65 -16.52
N LEU A 113 -15.56 7.55 -15.97
CA LEU A 113 -15.33 6.19 -16.45
C LEU A 113 -16.55 5.67 -17.21
N THR A 114 -16.30 4.78 -18.17
CA THR A 114 -17.35 4.07 -18.93
C THR A 114 -16.95 2.62 -19.13
N GLY A 115 -17.91 1.79 -19.54
CA GLY A 115 -17.67 0.42 -19.99
C GLY A 115 -16.91 -0.44 -18.97
N ASP A 116 -15.83 -1.08 -19.41
CA ASP A 116 -15.04 -2.00 -18.58
C ASP A 116 -14.29 -1.30 -17.44
N ALA A 117 -13.86 -0.05 -17.63
CA ALA A 117 -13.18 0.70 -16.57
C ALA A 117 -14.13 0.93 -15.40
N LEU A 118 -15.32 1.47 -15.68
CA LEU A 118 -16.38 1.65 -14.69
C LEU A 118 -16.79 0.30 -14.08
N ASN A 119 -16.98 -0.73 -14.90
CA ASN A 119 -17.36 -2.05 -14.41
C ASN A 119 -16.34 -2.62 -13.42
N SER A 120 -15.05 -2.46 -13.71
CA SER A 120 -13.97 -3.02 -12.91
C SER A 120 -13.87 -2.40 -11.52
N GLU A 121 -14.26 -1.13 -11.37
CA GLU A 121 -14.32 -0.43 -10.08
C GLU A 121 -15.32 -1.10 -9.12
N PHE A 122 -16.45 -1.58 -9.63
CA PHE A 122 -17.45 -2.28 -8.83
C PHE A 122 -17.08 -3.75 -8.62
N THR A 123 -16.84 -4.48 -9.71
CA THR A 123 -16.76 -5.94 -9.65
C THR A 123 -15.54 -6.42 -8.87
N LYS A 124 -14.38 -5.76 -9.00
CA LYS A 124 -13.16 -6.18 -8.29
C LYS A 124 -13.28 -6.01 -6.78
N THR A 125 -13.86 -4.91 -6.31
CA THR A 125 -14.04 -4.67 -4.87
C THR A 125 -15.08 -5.60 -4.28
N ASN A 126 -16.21 -5.79 -4.97
CA ASN A 126 -17.24 -6.73 -4.53
C ASN A 126 -16.71 -8.18 -4.48
N GLU A 127 -15.92 -8.59 -5.49
CA GLU A 127 -15.27 -9.89 -5.50
C GLU A 127 -14.26 -10.04 -4.37
N ALA A 128 -13.43 -9.03 -4.12
CA ALA A 128 -12.44 -9.06 -3.05
C ALA A 128 -13.10 -9.20 -1.67
N ILE A 129 -14.13 -8.40 -1.38
CA ILE A 129 -14.89 -8.48 -0.14
C ILE A 129 -15.49 -9.88 0.00
N ARG A 130 -16.17 -10.39 -1.03
CA ARG A 130 -16.77 -11.73 -1.03
C ARG A 130 -15.74 -12.84 -0.80
N LYS A 131 -14.58 -12.79 -1.47
CA LYS A 131 -13.53 -13.80 -1.28
C LYS A 131 -12.98 -13.78 0.14
N ILE A 132 -12.72 -12.59 0.69
CA ILE A 132 -12.10 -12.42 2.00
C ILE A 132 -13.04 -12.79 3.15
N THR A 133 -14.30 -12.35 3.08
CA THR A 133 -15.23 -12.44 4.23
C THR A 133 -16.40 -13.38 3.97
N GLY A 134 -16.65 -13.80 2.73
CA GLY A 134 -17.84 -14.53 2.34
C GLY A 134 -19.09 -13.66 2.14
N HIS A 135 -19.00 -12.34 2.33
CA HIS A 135 -20.16 -11.45 2.27
C HIS A 135 -20.18 -10.67 0.95
N THR A 136 -21.34 -10.60 0.29
CA THR A 136 -21.52 -9.78 -0.92
C THR A 136 -22.21 -8.46 -0.56
N PRO A 137 -21.53 -7.30 -0.64
CA PRO A 137 -22.09 -6.02 -0.19
C PRO A 137 -23.38 -5.63 -0.92
N ALA A 138 -24.43 -5.24 -0.17
CA ALA A 138 -25.65 -4.66 -0.75
C ALA A 138 -25.60 -3.13 -0.89
N PHE A 139 -24.52 -2.50 -0.41
CA PHE A 139 -24.36 -1.05 -0.41
C PHE A 139 -23.02 -0.65 -1.00
N MET A 140 -23.01 0.51 -1.64
CA MET A 140 -21.79 1.18 -2.07
C MET A 140 -21.92 2.68 -1.88
N ARG A 141 -20.79 3.35 -1.69
CA ARG A 141 -20.69 4.82 -1.77
C ARG A 141 -19.77 5.17 -2.93
N PRO A 142 -20.15 6.11 -3.81
CA PRO A 142 -19.28 6.55 -4.87
C PRO A 142 -18.18 7.46 -4.29
N PRO A 143 -16.91 7.30 -4.71
CA PRO A 143 -15.83 8.22 -4.41
C PRO A 143 -16.24 9.68 -4.66
N TYR A 144 -15.83 10.57 -3.76
CA TYR A 144 -16.16 12.01 -3.81
C TYR A 144 -17.66 12.35 -3.74
N GLY A 145 -18.54 11.37 -3.51
CA GLY A 145 -19.99 11.55 -3.61
C GLY A 145 -20.48 11.75 -5.05
N GLU A 146 -19.64 11.47 -6.06
CA GLU A 146 -19.91 11.75 -7.46
C GLU A 146 -20.62 10.59 -8.16
N TYR A 147 -21.79 10.84 -8.73
CA TYR A 147 -22.52 9.85 -9.52
C TYR A 147 -23.30 10.49 -10.68
N ASN A 148 -23.61 9.68 -11.69
CA ASN A 148 -24.53 9.98 -12.78
C ASN A 148 -25.44 8.74 -13.02
N ASP A 149 -26.32 8.80 -14.00
CA ASP A 149 -27.25 7.70 -14.29
C ASP A 149 -26.53 6.37 -14.60
N GLU A 150 -25.38 6.40 -15.28
CA GLU A 150 -24.59 5.20 -15.59
C GLU A 150 -24.00 4.57 -14.32
N VAL A 151 -23.53 5.39 -13.38
CA VAL A 151 -23.02 4.94 -12.06
C VAL A 151 -24.14 4.30 -11.24
N VAL A 152 -25.32 4.93 -11.20
CA VAL A 152 -26.49 4.40 -10.49
C VAL A 152 -26.97 3.10 -11.13
N GLU A 153 -27.07 3.03 -12.47
CA GLU A 153 -27.40 1.80 -13.18
C GLU A 153 -26.34 0.71 -12.95
N LYS A 154 -25.05 1.06 -12.88
CA LYS A 154 -23.98 0.10 -12.58
C LYS A 154 -24.08 -0.45 -11.16
N ALA A 155 -24.36 0.40 -10.17
CA ALA A 155 -24.62 -0.04 -8.80
C ALA A 155 -25.81 -1.00 -8.75
N ALA A 156 -26.90 -0.66 -9.46
CA ALA A 156 -28.11 -1.47 -9.56
C ALA A 156 -27.83 -2.87 -10.14
N ASN A 157 -27.06 -2.92 -11.23
CA ASN A 157 -26.66 -4.17 -11.87
C ASN A 157 -25.75 -5.03 -10.98
N ASN A 158 -25.07 -4.42 -10.01
CA ASN A 158 -24.31 -5.13 -8.98
C ASN A 158 -25.13 -5.42 -7.72
N GLY A 159 -26.44 -5.14 -7.71
CA GLY A 159 -27.32 -5.35 -6.56
C GLY A 159 -27.03 -4.41 -5.38
N GLN A 160 -26.50 -3.21 -5.67
CA GLN A 160 -26.06 -2.26 -4.66
C GLN A 160 -26.93 -1.01 -4.63
N THR A 161 -27.29 -0.59 -3.42
CA THR A 161 -27.84 0.74 -3.11
C THR A 161 -26.70 1.76 -3.04
N VAL A 162 -26.88 2.92 -3.65
CA VAL A 162 -25.92 4.04 -3.63
C VAL A 162 -26.16 4.87 -2.37
N VAL A 163 -25.16 5.00 -1.50
CA VAL A 163 -25.28 5.70 -0.21
C VAL A 163 -24.43 6.95 -0.21
N ILE A 164 -25.05 8.11 0.04
CA ILE A 164 -24.37 9.39 0.25
C ILE A 164 -24.37 9.72 1.75
N TRP A 165 -24.70 10.93 2.16
CA TRP A 165 -24.74 11.39 3.55
C TRP A 165 -25.60 12.66 3.64
N ASP A 166 -26.12 12.94 4.83
CA ASP A 166 -26.76 14.21 5.18
C ASP A 166 -26.02 15.00 6.26
N PHE A 167 -24.89 14.46 6.71
CA PHE A 167 -23.93 15.13 7.57
C PHE A 167 -22.50 14.81 7.15
N ASP A 168 -21.67 15.84 6.99
CA ASP A 168 -20.26 15.73 6.63
C ASP A 168 -19.39 16.30 7.76
N SER A 169 -18.47 15.49 8.29
CA SER A 169 -17.49 15.92 9.29
C SER A 169 -16.42 16.87 8.73
N LYS A 170 -16.33 16.96 7.39
CA LYS A 170 -15.37 17.75 6.60
C LYS A 170 -13.91 17.40 6.85
N ASP A 171 -13.64 16.23 7.42
CA ASP A 171 -12.30 15.77 7.74
C ASP A 171 -11.42 15.59 6.50
N SER A 172 -12.00 15.15 5.37
CA SER A 172 -11.27 14.99 4.10
C SER A 172 -10.97 16.30 3.36
N ILE A 173 -11.66 17.40 3.68
CA ILE A 173 -11.47 18.70 3.03
C ILE A 173 -10.68 19.70 3.89
N GLY A 174 -10.02 19.21 4.95
CA GLY A 174 -9.06 19.97 5.74
C GLY A 174 -9.62 20.62 7.01
N ALA A 175 -10.81 20.24 7.47
CA ALA A 175 -11.29 20.66 8.79
C ALA A 175 -10.36 20.12 9.89
N THR A 176 -10.06 20.97 10.87
CA THR A 176 -9.36 20.56 12.08
C THR A 176 -10.26 19.69 12.95
N ALA A 177 -9.66 18.91 13.86
CA ALA A 177 -10.42 18.09 14.82
C ALA A 177 -11.46 18.91 15.61
N ASN A 178 -11.16 20.17 15.95
CA ASN A 178 -12.08 21.03 16.70
C ASN A 178 -13.24 21.51 15.82
N GLU A 179 -12.99 21.82 14.55
CA GLU A 179 -14.05 22.18 13.60
C GLU A 179 -14.98 20.99 13.36
N SER A 180 -14.44 19.79 13.11
CA SER A 180 -15.26 18.59 12.95
C SER A 180 -16.10 18.27 14.20
N LYS A 181 -15.54 18.44 15.41
CA LYS A 181 -16.30 18.33 16.67
C LYS A 181 -17.42 19.37 16.75
N SER A 182 -17.15 20.62 16.36
CA SER A 182 -18.16 21.69 16.30
C SER A 182 -19.29 21.34 15.32
N TYR A 183 -18.98 20.77 14.16
CA TYR A 183 -20.03 20.34 13.22
C TYR A 183 -20.92 19.24 13.81
N TYR A 184 -20.34 18.29 14.56
CA TYR A 184 -21.12 17.31 15.32
C TYR A 184 -22.02 17.97 16.38
N ASP A 185 -21.51 18.95 17.12
CA ASP A 185 -22.32 19.70 18.09
C ASP A 185 -23.48 20.44 17.41
N ASP A 186 -23.20 21.09 16.28
CA ASP A 186 -24.18 21.87 15.51
C ASP A 186 -25.33 20.99 15.00
N ILE A 187 -25.04 19.83 14.39
CA ILE A 187 -26.10 18.92 13.91
C ILE A 187 -26.89 18.30 15.06
N LEU A 188 -26.22 17.92 16.15
CA LEU A 188 -26.87 17.31 17.31
C LEU A 188 -27.70 18.32 18.12
N SER A 189 -27.39 19.62 18.04
CA SER A 189 -28.19 20.68 18.66
C SER A 189 -29.56 20.85 17.99
N GLN A 190 -29.67 20.46 16.72
CA GLN A 190 -30.93 20.54 15.94
C GLN A 190 -31.88 19.39 16.25
N HIS A 191 -31.44 18.35 16.98
CA HIS A 191 -32.22 17.16 17.30
C HIS A 191 -32.90 16.51 16.08
N PRO A 192 -32.16 16.23 14.99
CA PRO A 192 -32.73 15.61 13.80
C PRO A 192 -33.32 14.23 14.10
N GLY A 193 -34.33 13.81 13.33
CA GLY A 193 -34.92 12.47 13.50
C GLY A 193 -33.92 11.33 13.29
N HIS A 194 -32.89 11.54 12.46
CA HIS A 194 -31.83 10.60 12.18
C HIS A 194 -30.63 11.31 11.52
N ILE A 195 -29.46 10.67 11.48
CA ILE A 195 -28.26 11.21 10.82
C ILE A 195 -27.50 10.09 10.09
N LEU A 196 -27.07 10.35 8.85
CA LEU A 196 -26.13 9.52 8.08
C LEU A 196 -24.84 10.31 7.87
N THR A 197 -23.78 9.93 8.58
CA THR A 197 -22.53 10.72 8.62
C THR A 197 -21.55 10.32 7.52
N LEU A 198 -20.66 11.23 7.12
CA LEU A 198 -19.43 10.97 6.37
C LEU A 198 -18.20 11.29 7.24
N ASN A 199 -17.31 10.32 7.38
CA ASN A 199 -15.99 10.43 8.00
C ASN A 199 -15.01 9.52 7.25
N HIS A 200 -13.71 9.68 7.49
CA HIS A 200 -12.67 8.87 6.86
C HIS A 200 -11.79 8.23 7.94
N GLU A 201 -11.75 6.90 7.99
CA GLU A 201 -10.91 6.19 8.97
C GLU A 201 -9.40 6.32 8.68
N THR A 202 -9.04 6.92 7.55
CA THR A 202 -7.66 7.17 7.11
C THR A 202 -7.09 8.48 7.66
N ILE A 203 -7.91 9.30 8.35
CA ILE A 203 -7.51 10.57 8.98
C ILE A 203 -7.28 10.36 10.48
N GLU A 204 -6.06 10.62 10.96
CA GLU A 204 -5.65 10.33 12.35
C GLU A 204 -6.51 11.08 13.38
N THR A 205 -6.75 12.36 13.12
CA THR A 205 -7.57 13.20 13.99
C THR A 205 -9.02 12.73 14.01
N THR A 206 -9.54 12.21 12.90
CA THR A 206 -10.87 11.60 12.86
C THR A 206 -10.90 10.40 13.79
N ALA A 207 -9.99 9.45 13.60
CA ALA A 207 -9.97 8.21 14.36
C ALA A 207 -9.75 8.41 15.86
N HIS A 208 -8.79 9.25 16.25
CA HIS A 208 -8.35 9.37 17.65
C HIS A 208 -9.00 10.53 18.43
N GLN A 209 -9.66 11.49 17.76
CA GLN A 209 -10.19 12.67 18.44
C GLN A 209 -11.65 12.98 18.12
N VAL A 210 -12.05 12.94 16.84
CA VAL A 210 -13.40 13.33 16.42
C VAL A 210 -14.40 12.23 16.76
N ILE A 211 -14.12 10.99 16.38
CA ILE A 211 -15.03 9.86 16.62
C ILE A 211 -15.27 9.60 18.10
N PRO A 212 -14.26 9.52 18.99
CA PRO A 212 -14.53 9.37 20.42
C PRO A 212 -15.46 10.45 20.98
N TYR A 213 -15.26 11.70 20.56
CA TYR A 213 -16.12 12.83 20.94
C TYR A 213 -17.54 12.68 20.39
N ALA A 214 -17.67 12.38 19.10
CA ALA A 214 -18.95 12.20 18.44
C ALA A 214 -19.76 11.06 19.09
N LEU A 215 -19.14 9.90 19.36
CA LEU A 215 -19.79 8.77 20.02
C LEU A 215 -20.36 9.16 21.39
N GLN A 216 -19.59 9.90 22.18
CA GLN A 216 -20.06 10.42 23.46
C GLN A 216 -21.26 11.35 23.28
N LYS A 217 -21.18 12.33 22.37
CA LYS A 217 -22.25 13.31 22.14
C LYS A 217 -23.53 12.69 21.58
N ILE A 218 -23.40 11.78 20.63
CA ILE A 218 -24.53 11.06 20.05
C ILE A 218 -25.24 10.23 21.13
N LYS A 219 -24.47 9.55 22.00
CA LYS A 219 -25.02 8.79 23.14
C LYS A 219 -25.69 9.69 24.17
N GLU A 220 -25.10 10.83 24.53
CA GLU A 220 -25.69 11.83 25.42
C GLU A 220 -27.04 12.35 24.91
N LYS A 221 -27.21 12.44 23.59
CA LYS A 221 -28.45 12.85 22.92
C LYS A 221 -29.48 11.72 22.78
N GLY A 222 -29.14 10.48 23.15
CA GLY A 222 -30.07 9.35 23.19
C GLY A 222 -30.29 8.64 21.85
N TYR A 223 -29.47 8.90 20.83
CA TYR A 223 -29.55 8.19 19.55
C TYR A 223 -29.02 6.76 19.64
N ARG A 224 -29.60 5.87 18.83
CA ARG A 224 -29.02 4.55 18.54
C ARG A 224 -27.98 4.67 17.43
N MET A 225 -26.75 4.24 17.71
CA MET A 225 -25.66 4.23 16.72
C MET A 225 -25.62 2.87 16.00
N VAL A 226 -26.04 2.85 14.74
CA VAL A 226 -26.38 1.64 14.00
C VAL A 226 -25.68 1.59 12.65
N THR A 227 -25.74 0.43 11.98
CA THR A 227 -25.26 0.30 10.60
C THR A 227 -26.15 1.04 9.61
N VAL A 228 -25.67 1.31 8.39
CA VAL A 228 -26.48 1.90 7.31
C VAL A 228 -27.64 0.97 6.94
N ALA A 229 -27.39 -0.34 6.88
CA ALA A 229 -28.44 -1.32 6.61
C ALA A 229 -29.55 -1.25 7.66
N GLU A 230 -29.19 -1.18 8.94
CA GLU A 230 -30.16 -1.05 10.03
C GLU A 230 -30.88 0.31 10.03
N CYS A 231 -30.19 1.41 9.70
CA CYS A 231 -30.84 2.72 9.62
C CYS A 231 -31.82 2.88 8.44
N LEU A 232 -31.73 1.98 7.45
CA LEU A 232 -32.63 1.88 6.30
C LEU A 232 -33.61 0.72 6.40
N ASN A 233 -33.51 -0.11 7.44
CA ASN A 233 -34.27 -1.35 7.59
C ASN A 233 -34.11 -2.30 6.37
N GLU A 234 -32.88 -2.44 5.89
CA GLU A 234 -32.49 -3.26 4.75
C GLU A 234 -31.46 -4.34 5.15
N ALA A 235 -31.27 -5.34 4.30
CA ALA A 235 -30.23 -6.36 4.52
C ALA A 235 -28.84 -5.82 4.13
N PRO A 236 -27.79 -5.95 4.98
CA PRO A 236 -26.46 -5.39 4.69
C PRO A 236 -25.75 -6.07 3.51
N TYR A 237 -26.13 -7.31 3.20
CA TYR A 237 -25.47 -8.16 2.22
C TYR A 237 -26.51 -8.85 1.33
N GLN A 238 -26.18 -8.98 0.05
CA GLN A 238 -26.99 -9.72 -0.92
C GLN A 238 -26.94 -11.23 -0.68
N ALA A 239 -25.77 -11.71 -0.25
CA ALA A 239 -25.52 -13.11 0.03
C ALA A 239 -24.38 -13.27 1.04
N ILE A 240 -24.48 -14.32 1.85
CA ILE A 240 -23.43 -14.75 2.79
C ILE A 240 -23.05 -16.19 2.42
N THR A 241 -21.80 -16.38 2.03
CA THR A 241 -21.20 -17.66 1.67
C THR A 241 -19.98 -17.93 2.54
N LYS A 242 -19.33 -19.09 2.38
CA LYS A 242 -18.02 -19.30 2.98
C LYS A 242 -16.98 -18.40 2.30
N PRO A 243 -16.02 -17.81 3.04
CA PRO A 243 -14.84 -17.19 2.45
C PRO A 243 -14.12 -18.17 1.52
N SER A 244 -13.42 -17.64 0.52
CA SER A 244 -12.63 -18.43 -0.42
C SER A 244 -11.17 -17.97 -0.45
N ALA A 245 -10.33 -18.65 -1.23
CA ALA A 245 -8.97 -18.16 -1.47
C ALA A 245 -9.03 -16.74 -2.05
N ARG A 246 -8.28 -15.83 -1.43
CA ARG A 246 -8.13 -14.45 -1.86
C ARG A 246 -7.07 -14.37 -2.96
N ASP A 247 -7.23 -13.43 -3.90
CA ASP A 247 -6.33 -13.27 -5.05
C ASP A 247 -5.04 -12.53 -4.67
N VAL A 248 -4.35 -13.04 -3.64
CA VAL A 248 -3.03 -12.55 -3.28
C VAL A 248 -2.07 -13.00 -4.38
N PRO A 249 -1.24 -12.11 -4.95
CA PRO A 249 -0.05 -12.56 -5.68
C PRO A 249 0.70 -13.55 -4.79
N PRO A 250 1.26 -14.65 -5.33
CA PRO A 250 2.00 -15.61 -4.52
C PRO A 250 2.96 -14.86 -3.62
N ALA A 251 2.96 -15.20 -2.33
CA ALA A 251 3.80 -14.55 -1.34
C ALA A 251 5.18 -14.32 -1.95
N PRO A 252 5.78 -13.12 -1.86
CA PRO A 252 7.12 -12.92 -2.34
C PRO A 252 7.95 -14.05 -1.73
N GLN A 253 8.45 -14.95 -2.58
CA GLN A 253 9.17 -16.11 -2.11
C GLN A 253 10.18 -15.60 -1.09
N PRO A 254 10.33 -16.27 0.08
CA PRO A 254 11.26 -15.82 1.10
C PRO A 254 12.53 -15.46 0.38
N ARG A 255 12.93 -14.18 0.44
CA ARG A 255 14.09 -13.72 -0.31
C ARG A 255 15.20 -14.67 0.09
N THR A 256 15.55 -15.60 -0.79
CA THR A 256 16.77 -16.37 -0.63
C THR A 256 17.79 -15.29 -0.41
N ARG A 257 18.50 -15.32 0.73
CA ARG A 257 19.53 -14.33 1.03
C ARG A 257 20.34 -14.21 -0.25
N GLN A 258 20.18 -13.10 -0.97
CA GLN A 258 20.95 -12.92 -2.19
C GLN A 258 22.38 -13.07 -1.72
N PRO A 259 23.17 -13.99 -2.31
CA PRO A 259 24.52 -14.21 -1.84
C PRO A 259 25.20 -12.84 -1.82
N ILE A 260 25.70 -12.45 -0.64
CA ILE A 260 26.32 -11.15 -0.42
C ILE A 260 27.27 -10.93 -1.59
N ARG A 261 27.03 -9.90 -2.40
CA ARG A 261 27.83 -9.65 -3.62
C ARG A 261 29.30 -9.73 -3.25
N GLN A 262 30.02 -10.64 -3.89
CA GLN A 262 31.43 -10.84 -3.66
C GLN A 262 32.16 -9.55 -4.05
N ASN A 263 32.75 -8.88 -3.06
CA ASN A 263 33.58 -7.71 -3.32
C ASN A 263 34.91 -8.17 -3.89
N LEU A 264 35.04 -8.12 -5.22
CA LEU A 264 36.25 -8.51 -5.95
C LEU A 264 37.37 -7.47 -5.82
N THR A 265 38.61 -7.93 -5.68
CA THR A 265 39.81 -7.07 -5.77
C THR A 265 40.01 -6.56 -7.20
N TYR A 266 40.86 -5.55 -7.40
CA TYR A 266 41.18 -5.10 -8.77
C TYR A 266 41.82 -6.20 -9.61
N GLN A 267 42.68 -7.05 -9.03
CA GLN A 267 43.23 -8.22 -9.72
C GLN A 267 42.15 -9.22 -10.14
N GLN A 268 41.18 -9.49 -9.26
CA GLN A 268 40.04 -10.37 -9.57
C GLN A 268 39.12 -9.76 -10.64
N LYS A 269 38.93 -8.44 -10.65
CA LYS A 269 38.21 -7.74 -11.72
C LYS A 269 38.93 -7.87 -13.05
N ILE A 270 40.27 -7.76 -13.06
CA ILE A 270 41.10 -7.96 -14.25
C ILE A 270 40.97 -9.38 -14.78
N GLN A 271 41.00 -10.41 -13.92
CA GLN A 271 40.79 -11.79 -14.34
C GLN A 271 39.45 -11.99 -15.07
N VAL A 272 38.37 -11.35 -14.59
CA VAL A 272 37.06 -11.40 -15.26
C VAL A 272 37.08 -10.66 -16.61
N ILE A 273 37.76 -9.52 -16.68
CA ILE A 273 37.93 -8.73 -17.91
C ILE A 273 38.74 -9.52 -18.95
N ASP A 274 39.89 -10.07 -18.57
CA ASP A 274 40.75 -10.85 -19.46
C ASP A 274 40.03 -12.10 -19.99
N PHE A 275 39.30 -12.80 -19.12
CA PHE A 275 38.45 -13.92 -19.52
C PHE A 275 37.39 -13.50 -20.54
N TYR A 276 36.77 -12.33 -20.35
CA TYR A 276 35.83 -11.78 -21.33
C TYR A 276 36.52 -11.51 -22.68
N HIS A 277 37.67 -10.84 -22.71
CA HIS A 277 38.36 -10.53 -23.97
C HIS A 277 38.79 -11.77 -24.75
N GLN A 278 39.22 -12.82 -24.04
CA GLN A 278 39.62 -14.09 -24.66
C GLN A 278 38.44 -14.85 -25.28
N ASN A 279 37.22 -14.64 -24.76
CA ASN A 279 36.05 -15.46 -25.12
C ASN A 279 34.93 -14.70 -25.85
N ARG A 280 34.98 -13.36 -25.93
CA ARG A 280 33.90 -12.51 -26.48
C ARG A 280 33.51 -12.79 -27.93
N ASN A 281 34.39 -13.40 -28.72
CA ASN A 281 34.11 -13.77 -30.10
C ASN A 281 33.44 -15.15 -30.23
N ARG A 282 33.35 -15.92 -29.14
CA ARG A 282 32.85 -17.31 -29.13
C ARG A 282 31.68 -17.52 -28.17
N LEU A 283 31.58 -16.73 -27.10
CA LEU A 283 30.57 -16.86 -26.05
C LEU A 283 29.83 -15.53 -25.87
N SER A 284 28.54 -15.62 -25.54
CA SER A 284 27.80 -14.48 -25.01
C SER A 284 28.23 -14.18 -23.57
N MET A 285 28.00 -12.96 -23.06
CA MET A 285 28.28 -12.64 -21.65
C MET A 285 27.50 -13.53 -20.67
N GLU A 286 26.32 -14.00 -21.07
CA GLU A 286 25.51 -14.93 -20.26
C GLU A 286 26.17 -16.32 -20.21
N SER A 287 26.63 -16.81 -21.36
CA SER A 287 27.35 -18.08 -21.47
C SER A 287 28.71 -18.09 -20.77
N MET A 288 29.29 -16.92 -20.48
CA MET A 288 30.53 -16.78 -19.70
C MET A 288 30.31 -16.89 -18.18
N ILE A 289 29.07 -16.78 -17.68
CA ILE A 289 28.79 -16.79 -16.23
C ILE A 289 29.12 -18.13 -15.57
N PRO A 290 28.69 -19.31 -16.09
CA PRO A 290 29.02 -20.59 -15.48
C PRO A 290 30.53 -20.85 -15.30
N PRO A 291 31.40 -20.64 -16.31
CA PRO A 291 32.83 -20.84 -16.13
C PRO A 291 33.46 -19.81 -15.19
N LEU A 292 33.04 -18.55 -15.21
CA LEU A 292 33.50 -17.55 -14.23
C LEU A 292 33.13 -17.93 -12.80
N ARG A 293 31.94 -18.49 -12.58
CA ARG A 293 31.54 -19.00 -11.24
C ARG A 293 32.37 -20.19 -10.80
N ALA A 294 32.69 -21.11 -11.72
CA ALA A 294 33.57 -22.24 -11.45
C ALA A 294 35.00 -21.81 -11.06
N MET A 295 35.47 -20.67 -11.58
CA MET A 295 36.74 -20.04 -11.18
C MET A 295 36.67 -19.27 -9.84
N GLY A 296 35.54 -19.31 -9.13
CA GLY A 296 35.39 -18.70 -7.81
C GLY A 296 34.75 -17.31 -7.79
N PHE A 297 34.26 -16.79 -8.94
CA PHE A 297 33.49 -15.55 -9.02
C PHE A 297 31.99 -15.81 -8.77
N THR A 298 31.66 -16.32 -7.58
CA THR A 298 30.38 -16.96 -7.25
C THR A 298 29.15 -16.08 -7.45
N THR A 299 29.30 -14.76 -7.35
CA THR A 299 28.21 -13.77 -7.50
C THR A 299 28.24 -13.01 -8.83
N ILE A 300 29.12 -13.41 -9.77
CA ILE A 300 29.22 -12.75 -11.07
C ILE A 300 27.92 -12.90 -11.87
N CYS A 301 27.57 -11.84 -12.60
CA CYS A 301 26.44 -11.79 -13.51
C CYS A 301 26.77 -10.89 -14.71
N GLN A 302 25.94 -10.92 -15.74
CA GLN A 302 26.14 -10.19 -17.00
C GLN A 302 26.34 -8.68 -16.78
N SER A 303 25.53 -8.07 -15.88
CA SER A 303 25.67 -6.63 -15.55
C SER A 303 27.00 -6.31 -14.85
N THR A 304 27.59 -7.25 -14.11
CA THR A 304 28.88 -7.07 -13.44
C THR A 304 30.02 -7.14 -14.44
N ILE A 305 29.99 -8.09 -15.37
CA ILE A 305 30.94 -8.20 -16.48
C ILE A 305 30.89 -6.91 -17.33
N SER A 306 29.70 -6.49 -17.73
CA SER A 306 29.49 -5.24 -18.49
C SER A 306 30.06 -4.02 -17.77
N ARG A 307 29.84 -3.88 -16.46
CA ARG A 307 30.37 -2.77 -15.67
C ARG A 307 31.90 -2.77 -15.58
N PHE A 308 32.53 -3.94 -15.46
CA PHE A 308 33.98 -4.03 -15.41
C PHE A 308 34.61 -3.65 -16.75
N ILE A 309 34.03 -4.08 -17.87
CA ILE A 309 34.49 -3.68 -19.21
C ILE A 309 34.35 -2.17 -19.40
N LYS A 310 33.20 -1.57 -19.04
CA LYS A 310 32.99 -0.12 -19.12
C LYS A 310 34.00 0.69 -18.29
N SER A 311 34.57 0.09 -17.25
CA SER A 311 35.53 0.72 -16.34
C SER A 311 36.93 0.11 -16.42
N GLU A 312 37.26 -0.58 -17.52
CA GLU A 312 38.49 -1.39 -17.64
C GLU A 312 39.75 -0.55 -17.42
N SER A 313 39.88 0.59 -18.10
CA SER A 313 41.05 1.47 -17.98
C SER A 313 41.32 1.90 -16.54
N LYS A 314 40.25 2.30 -15.82
CA LYS A 314 40.32 2.68 -14.41
C LYS A 314 40.68 1.50 -13.51
N ILE A 315 40.15 0.31 -13.80
CA ILE A 315 40.43 -0.92 -13.04
C ILE A 315 41.90 -1.33 -13.19
N ARG A 316 42.46 -1.27 -14.40
CA ARG A 316 43.87 -1.59 -14.69
C ARG A 316 44.82 -0.58 -14.05
N GLN A 317 44.54 0.73 -14.22
CA GLN A 317 45.31 1.80 -13.56
C GLN A 317 45.35 1.63 -12.03
N CYS A 318 44.23 1.24 -11.41
CA CYS A 318 44.19 0.97 -9.98
C CYS A 318 45.01 -0.27 -9.59
N ALA A 319 45.08 -1.30 -10.42
CA ALA A 319 45.88 -2.49 -10.13
C ALA A 319 47.39 -2.22 -10.23
N GLU A 320 47.82 -1.44 -11.23
CA GLU A 320 49.21 -1.07 -11.49
C GLU A 320 49.79 -0.17 -10.39
N ALA A 321 48.98 0.71 -9.80
CA ALA A 321 49.37 1.57 -8.67
C ALA A 321 49.56 0.82 -7.33
N GLN A 322 49.97 -0.46 -7.36
CA GLN A 322 50.14 -1.37 -6.21
C GLN A 322 48.86 -1.64 -5.39
N ARG A 323 47.66 -1.39 -5.93
CA ARG A 323 46.36 -1.65 -5.24
C ARG A 323 45.65 -2.91 -5.74
N ALA A 324 46.39 -3.85 -6.33
CA ALA A 324 45.87 -5.08 -6.94
C ALA A 324 44.99 -5.92 -5.99
N HIS A 325 45.35 -6.02 -4.71
CA HIS A 325 44.63 -6.80 -3.70
C HIS A 325 43.51 -6.03 -2.98
N VAL A 326 43.29 -4.76 -3.34
CA VAL A 326 42.30 -3.91 -2.68
C VAL A 326 40.94 -4.01 -3.39
N LYS A 327 39.85 -4.11 -2.60
CA LYS A 327 38.46 -4.26 -3.10
C LYS A 327 37.83 -2.94 -3.55
N ARG A 328 38.21 -1.84 -2.91
CA ARG A 328 37.81 -0.44 -3.18
C ARG A 328 39.01 0.48 -2.90
N PRO A 329 39.23 1.55 -3.65
CA PRO A 329 40.31 2.49 -3.31
C PRO A 329 40.11 2.98 -1.87
N SER A 330 41.19 3.09 -1.10
CA SER A 330 41.15 3.80 0.18
C SER A 330 40.65 5.21 -0.09
N ILE A 331 39.69 5.67 0.71
CA ILE A 331 39.07 7.00 0.56
C ILE A 331 40.09 8.13 0.79
N VAL A 332 41.28 7.80 1.31
CA VAL A 332 42.41 8.72 1.36
C VAL A 332 43.11 8.72 0.01
N VAL A 333 42.74 9.71 -0.80
CA VAL A 333 43.45 10.02 -2.06
C VAL A 333 44.55 11.06 -1.82
N LEU A 334 44.47 11.81 -0.70
CA LEU A 334 45.33 12.94 -0.37
C LEU A 334 45.75 12.90 1.12
N PRO A 335 46.76 12.08 1.50
CA PRO A 335 47.22 11.93 2.88
C PRO A 335 47.65 13.24 3.53
N GLU A 336 48.25 14.14 2.75
CA GLU A 336 48.77 15.44 3.21
C GLU A 336 47.64 16.37 3.64
N VAL A 337 46.52 16.35 2.91
CA VAL A 337 45.30 17.09 3.26
C VAL A 337 44.69 16.54 4.54
N GLU A 338 44.66 15.21 4.69
CA GLU A 338 44.09 14.56 5.88
C GLU A 338 44.93 14.86 7.13
N GLU A 339 46.26 14.83 7.02
CA GLU A 339 47.17 15.17 8.13
C GLU A 339 47.06 16.64 8.55
N ALA A 340 47.05 17.57 7.58
CA ALA A 340 46.90 18.99 7.85
C ALA A 340 45.54 19.31 8.50
N LEU A 341 44.47 18.63 8.06
CA LEU A 341 43.14 18.80 8.63
C LEU A 341 43.06 18.29 10.07
N LEU A 342 43.70 17.16 10.39
CA LEU A 342 43.74 16.63 11.75
C LEU A 342 44.46 17.56 12.71
N ARG A 343 45.65 18.07 12.31
CA ARG A 343 46.39 19.05 13.11
C ARG A 343 45.57 20.31 13.38
N TRP A 344 44.80 20.76 12.40
CA TRP A 344 43.90 21.90 12.58
C TRP A 344 42.76 21.60 13.58
N ILE A 345 42.16 20.41 13.53
CA ILE A 345 41.11 19.99 14.47
C ILE A 345 41.66 19.91 15.90
N GLU A 346 42.86 19.36 16.09
CA GLU A 346 43.51 19.24 17.41
C GLU A 346 43.80 20.60 18.07
N GLN A 347 43.96 21.66 17.27
CA GLN A 347 44.17 23.02 17.77
C GLN A 347 42.86 23.72 18.19
N GLN A 348 41.69 23.14 17.91
CA GLN A 348 40.42 23.74 18.27
C GLN A 348 40.06 23.45 19.72
N VAL A 349 39.79 24.51 20.49
CA VAL A 349 39.39 24.42 21.91
C VAL A 349 37.97 23.86 22.09
N GLN A 350 37.15 23.91 21.03
CA GLN A 350 35.76 23.45 21.02
C GLN A 350 35.54 22.39 19.94
N THR A 351 34.47 21.59 20.11
CA THR A 351 34.07 20.58 19.12
C THR A 351 33.70 21.23 17.79
N VAL A 352 34.37 20.81 16.72
CA VAL A 352 34.17 21.34 15.37
C VAL A 352 32.98 20.66 14.69
N SER A 353 32.12 21.46 14.03
CA SER A 353 30.98 20.93 13.29
C SER A 353 31.42 20.13 12.05
N GLY A 354 30.56 19.22 11.59
CA GLY A 354 30.84 18.44 10.38
C GLY A 354 31.07 19.31 9.14
N ASP A 355 30.30 20.38 9.00
CA ASP A 355 30.38 21.30 7.86
C ASP A 355 31.67 22.14 7.91
N ALA A 356 32.12 22.54 9.11
CA ALA A 356 33.39 23.25 9.27
C ALA A 356 34.59 22.36 8.92
N ILE A 357 34.54 21.06 9.26
CA ILE A 357 35.58 20.09 8.86
C ILE A 357 35.63 19.97 7.32
N VAL A 358 34.47 19.85 6.66
CA VAL A 358 34.39 19.75 5.19
C VAL A 358 34.88 21.03 4.53
N GLN A 359 34.51 22.19 5.05
CA GLN A 359 34.94 23.48 4.52
C GLN A 359 36.45 23.66 4.65
N ARG A 360 37.03 23.36 5.82
CA ARG A 360 38.48 23.45 6.02
C ARG A 360 39.25 22.46 5.14
N ALA A 361 38.72 21.26 4.91
CA ALA A 361 39.34 20.29 4.03
C ALA A 361 39.48 20.81 2.58
N ARG A 362 38.50 21.60 2.10
CA ARG A 362 38.56 22.24 0.78
C ARG A 362 39.63 23.33 0.74
N GLU A 363 39.68 24.17 1.76
CA GLU A 363 40.68 25.24 1.87
C GLU A 363 42.11 24.67 1.90
N ILE A 364 42.34 23.58 2.63
CA ILE A 364 43.64 22.89 2.63
C ILE A 364 44.00 22.35 1.24
N CYS A 365 43.02 21.86 0.46
CA CYS A 365 43.27 21.50 -0.94
C CYS A 365 43.68 22.69 -1.80
N ASP A 366 43.11 23.87 -1.56
CA ASP A 366 43.53 25.11 -2.24
C ASP A 366 44.95 25.52 -1.81
N GLU A 367 45.24 25.50 -0.51
CA GLU A 367 46.55 25.85 0.07
C GLU A 367 47.67 24.94 -0.45
N LEU A 368 47.38 23.64 -0.64
CA LEU A 368 48.33 22.66 -1.16
C LEU A 368 48.37 22.59 -2.70
N ASN A 369 47.66 23.48 -3.41
CA ASN A 369 47.53 23.49 -4.87
C ASN A 369 47.14 22.12 -5.46
N VAL A 370 46.22 21.41 -4.79
CA VAL A 370 45.74 20.11 -5.27
C VAL A 370 44.95 20.32 -6.56
N PRO A 371 45.35 19.69 -7.69
CA PRO A 371 44.66 19.83 -8.97
C PRO A 371 43.19 19.41 -8.86
N GLU A 372 42.30 20.10 -9.56
CA GLU A 372 40.85 19.92 -9.43
C GLU A 372 40.41 18.47 -9.74
N GLU A 373 41.10 17.82 -10.68
CA GLU A 373 40.89 16.41 -11.03
C GLU A 373 41.30 15.41 -9.95
N GLN A 374 42.10 15.85 -8.96
CA GLN A 374 42.53 15.05 -7.81
C GLN A 374 41.71 15.36 -6.54
N ARG A 375 40.90 16.41 -6.56
CA ARG A 375 40.04 16.78 -5.42
C ARG A 375 38.92 15.77 -5.25
N ILE A 376 38.75 15.33 -4.00
CA ILE A 376 37.62 14.48 -3.62
C ILE A 376 36.38 15.36 -3.36
N GLY A 377 35.18 14.84 -3.65
CA GLY A 377 33.94 15.61 -3.50
C GLY A 377 33.50 15.95 -2.06
N PHE A 378 34.32 15.62 -1.04
CA PHE A 378 34.05 15.84 0.39
C PHE A 378 32.60 15.58 0.83
N SER A 379 32.02 14.48 0.33
CA SER A 379 30.62 14.10 0.60
C SER A 379 30.39 13.74 2.07
N ARG A 380 29.11 13.67 2.47
CA ARG A 380 28.72 13.17 3.81
C ARG A 380 29.34 11.80 4.14
N GLY A 381 29.39 10.88 3.16
CA GLY A 381 30.02 9.58 3.33
C GLY A 381 31.56 9.63 3.47
N TRP A 382 32.22 10.64 2.90
CA TRP A 382 33.64 10.90 3.15
C TRP A 382 33.84 11.39 4.58
N LEU A 383 33.04 12.36 5.04
CA LEU A 383 33.10 12.92 6.39
C LEU A 383 32.89 11.84 7.46
N ASP A 384 31.89 10.98 7.28
CA ASP A 384 31.61 9.87 8.19
C ASP A 384 32.80 8.90 8.25
N SER A 385 33.41 8.63 7.09
CA SER A 385 34.59 7.75 7.01
C SER A 385 35.83 8.40 7.64
N PHE A 386 36.03 9.71 7.45
CA PHE A 386 37.13 10.48 8.06
C PHE A 386 37.00 10.51 9.59
N LYS A 387 35.82 10.86 10.12
CA LYS A 387 35.55 10.87 11.57
C LYS A 387 35.77 9.50 12.19
N LYS A 388 35.30 8.44 11.53
CA LYS A 388 35.45 7.07 12.03
C LYS A 388 36.91 6.61 12.07
N ARG A 389 37.71 6.93 11.05
CA ARG A 389 39.13 6.55 11.01
C ARG A 389 39.96 7.28 12.05
N ASN A 390 39.59 8.52 12.36
CA ASN A 390 40.34 9.39 13.26
C ASN A 390 39.72 9.53 14.65
N GLY A 391 38.73 8.68 15.00
CA GLY A 391 38.13 8.63 16.33
C GLY A 391 37.29 9.84 16.76
N LEU A 392 36.83 10.66 15.81
CA LEU A 392 36.18 11.97 16.07
C LEU A 392 34.65 11.91 16.28
N SER A 393 34.09 10.76 16.66
CA SER A 393 32.63 10.58 16.86
C SER A 393 32.15 11.18 18.19
N SER A 394 31.05 11.94 18.13
CA SER A 394 30.48 12.74 19.23
C SER A 394 30.03 11.93 20.46
N GLY A 395 30.72 12.16 21.60
CA GLY A 395 30.12 12.29 22.93
C GLY A 395 29.83 11.03 23.76
N ARG A 396 30.81 10.58 24.56
CA ARG A 396 30.59 10.29 25.99
C ARG A 396 31.90 10.46 26.76
N GLN A 397 31.93 11.42 27.67
CA GLN A 397 32.93 11.49 28.73
C GLN A 397 32.85 10.19 29.55
N SER A 398 33.97 9.51 29.76
CA SER A 398 34.16 8.62 30.90
C SER A 398 34.87 9.40 32.00
N ALA A 399 34.09 9.90 32.95
CA ALA A 399 34.55 10.07 34.32
C ALA A 399 34.44 8.71 35.05
N THR A 400 35.20 8.56 36.15
CA THR A 400 35.53 7.36 36.94
C THR A 400 36.69 6.56 36.36
N SER A 401 37.86 6.48 36.99
CA SER A 401 38.31 6.80 38.36
C SER A 401 39.83 6.97 38.37
#